data_AF-A0A3M1MHD4-F1
#
_entry.id   AF-A0A3M1MHD4-F1
#
_cell.length_a   1.000
_cell.length_b   1.000
_cell.length_c   1.000
_cell.angle_alpha   90.00
_cell.angle_beta   90.00
_cell.angle_gamma   90.00
#
_symmetry.space_group_name_H-M   'P 1'
#
loop_
_entity.id
_entity.type
_entity.pdbx_description
1 polymer ?
#
loop_
_entity_poly.entity_id
_entity_poly.type
_entity_poly.pdbx_seq_one_letter_code
_entity_poly.pdbx_strand_id
1 'polypeptide(L)'
;MFDPWVDREWKDLCYRLDICAQHHGSKIDRAEEFLEASRHFAQRTPPQRYPELLDAVRGAAELAKSWQRYAEAADREPADPVEEALEETYPASDAPTWTATEI
;
A
#
# COMPACT_ATOMS: atom_id res chain seq x y z
N MET A 1 -20.81 33.55 8.99
CA MET A 1 -20.49 34.24 7.73
C MET A 1 -19.94 33.19 6.80
N PHE A 2 -20.55 33.01 5.63
CA PHE A 2 -20.11 32.04 4.63
C PHE A 2 -18.90 32.60 3.88
N ASP A 3 -17.82 31.82 3.78
CA ASP A 3 -16.62 32.19 3.01
C ASP A 3 -16.61 31.38 1.70
N PRO A 4 -16.87 32.02 0.54
CA PRO A 4 -16.89 31.34 -0.76
C PRO A 4 -15.55 30.69 -1.14
N TRP A 5 -14.44 31.19 -0.61
CA TRP A 5 -13.14 30.59 -0.83
C TRP A 5 -13.02 29.27 -0.06
N VAL A 6 -13.45 29.23 1.21
CA VAL A 6 -13.46 27.99 2.02
C VAL A 6 -14.33 26.91 1.38
N ASP A 7 -15.50 27.26 0.85
CA ASP A 7 -16.37 26.30 0.13
C ASP A 7 -15.69 25.69 -1.11
N ARG A 8 -14.99 26.53 -1.89
CA ARG A 8 -14.22 26.06 -3.05
C ARG A 8 -13.09 25.13 -2.64
N GLU A 9 -12.28 25.53 -1.67
CA GLU A 9 -11.15 24.72 -1.21
C GLU A 9 -11.60 23.39 -0.58
N TRP A 10 -12.76 23.38 0.09
CA TRP A 10 -13.35 22.14 0.59
C TRP A 10 -13.72 21.18 -0.54
N LYS A 11 -14.36 21.68 -1.61
CA LYS A 11 -14.69 20.87 -2.80
C LYS A 11 -13.44 20.34 -3.50
N ASP A 12 -12.43 21.19 -3.67
CA ASP A 12 -11.15 20.82 -4.26
C ASP A 12 -10.42 19.77 -3.41
N LEU A 13 -10.46 19.88 -2.09
CA LEU A 13 -9.90 18.89 -1.17
C LEU A 13 -10.57 17.53 -1.33
N CYS A 14 -11.91 17.48 -1.33
CA CYS A 14 -12.66 16.24 -1.52
C CYS A 14 -12.36 15.60 -2.88
N TYR A 15 -12.32 16.40 -3.95
CA TYR A 15 -11.96 15.92 -5.30
C TYR A 15 -10.55 15.31 -5.34
N ARG A 16 -9.56 15.98 -4.74
CA ARG A 16 -8.18 15.45 -4.67
C ARG A 16 -8.10 14.18 -3.83
N LEU A 17 -8.88 14.10 -2.75
CA LEU A 17 -8.94 12.91 -1.91
C LEU A 17 -9.50 11.70 -2.66
N ASP A 18 -10.53 11.89 -3.50
CA ASP A 18 -11.06 10.84 -4.39
C ASP A 18 -10.00 10.35 -5.39
N ILE A 19 -9.21 11.26 -5.98
CA ILE A 19 -8.10 10.88 -6.87
C ILE A 19 -7.06 10.06 -6.11
N CYS A 20 -6.68 10.49 -4.90
CA CYS A 20 -5.74 9.74 -4.06
C CYS A 20 -6.27 8.35 -3.72
N ALA A 21 -7.55 8.25 -3.34
CA ALA A 21 -8.22 6.98 -3.05
C ALA A 21 -8.15 6.04 -4.25
N GLN A 22 -8.52 6.53 -5.44
CA GLN A 22 -8.47 5.73 -6.67
C GLN A 22 -7.04 5.31 -7.00
N HIS A 23 -6.07 6.22 -6.92
CA HIS A 23 -4.68 5.94 -7.24
C HIS A 23 -4.09 4.86 -6.32
N HIS A 24 -4.26 4.99 -5.00
CA HIS A 24 -3.71 4.01 -4.05
C HIS A 24 -4.51 2.70 -4.04
N GLY A 25 -5.84 2.78 -4.12
CA GLY A 25 -6.69 1.59 -4.09
C GLY A 25 -6.53 0.73 -5.35
N SER A 26 -6.31 1.34 -6.52
CA SER A 26 -6.06 0.58 -7.76
C SER A 26 -4.78 -0.25 -7.74
N LYS A 27 -3.77 0.13 -6.93
CA LYS A 27 -2.52 -0.64 -6.79
C LYS A 27 -2.71 -1.97 -6.05
N ILE A 28 -3.74 -2.07 -5.22
CA ILE A 28 -3.99 -3.22 -4.33
C ILE A 28 -5.40 -3.79 -4.48
N ASP A 29 -6.07 -3.50 -5.59
CA ASP A 29 -7.46 -3.92 -5.89
C ASP A 29 -8.49 -3.57 -4.79
N ARG A 30 -8.30 -2.42 -4.12
CA ARG A 30 -9.21 -1.88 -3.07
C ARG A 30 -9.72 -0.48 -3.40
N ALA A 31 -9.83 -0.16 -4.69
CA ALA A 31 -10.27 1.16 -5.16
C ALA A 31 -11.67 1.53 -4.63
N GLU A 32 -12.61 0.57 -4.61
CA GLU A 32 -13.99 0.82 -4.15
C GLU A 32 -14.04 1.22 -2.67
N GLU A 33 -13.35 0.49 -1.81
CA GLU A 33 -13.29 0.77 -0.37
C GLU A 33 -12.67 2.14 -0.08
N PHE A 34 -11.56 2.48 -0.73
CA PHE A 34 -10.91 3.78 -0.50
C PHE A 34 -11.77 4.93 -1.02
N LEU A 35 -12.47 4.73 -2.14
CA LEU A 35 -13.43 5.71 -2.66
C LEU A 35 -14.63 5.87 -1.72
N GLU A 36 -15.13 4.80 -1.10
CA GLU A 36 -16.19 4.88 -0.09
C GLU A 36 -15.73 5.69 1.13
N ALA A 37 -14.52 5.45 1.63
CA ALA A 37 -13.95 6.22 2.73
C ALA A 37 -13.79 7.72 2.37
N SER A 38 -13.37 8.03 1.14
CA SER A 38 -13.30 9.41 0.64
C SER A 38 -14.68 10.08 0.56
N ARG A 39 -15.70 9.37 0.07
CA ARG A 39 -17.09 9.86 0.04
C ARG A 39 -17.63 10.12 1.43
N HIS A 40 -17.38 9.22 2.39
CA HIS A 40 -17.75 9.42 3.79
C HIS A 40 -17.07 10.66 4.38
N PHE A 41 -15.81 10.90 4.03
CA PHE A 41 -15.11 12.13 4.42
C PHE A 41 -15.79 13.39 3.83
N ALA A 42 -16.19 13.35 2.55
CA ALA A 42 -16.84 14.46 1.87
C ALA A 42 -18.27 14.78 2.39
N GLN A 43 -18.95 13.79 3.00
CA GLN A 43 -20.28 13.94 3.62
C GLN A 43 -20.24 14.65 4.98
N ARG A 44 -19.06 14.88 5.56
CA ARG A 44 -18.91 15.65 6.80
C ARG A 44 -19.40 17.08 6.61
N THR A 45 -19.74 17.75 7.72
CA THR A 45 -20.12 19.16 7.70
C THR A 45 -19.03 20.00 7.03
N PRO A 46 -19.32 20.71 5.93
CA PRO A 46 -18.34 21.56 5.26
C PRO A 46 -17.82 22.65 6.21
N PRO A 47 -16.50 22.90 6.23
CA PRO A 47 -15.92 23.96 7.04
C PRO A 47 -16.49 25.31 6.62
N GLN A 48 -16.76 26.17 7.60
CA GLN A 48 -17.26 27.53 7.37
C GLN A 48 -16.15 28.57 7.49
N ARG A 49 -15.02 28.19 8.10
CA ARG A 49 -13.90 29.08 8.38
C ARG A 49 -12.57 28.40 8.08
N TYR A 50 -11.54 29.22 7.84
CA TYR A 50 -10.21 28.72 7.52
C TYR A 50 -9.61 27.75 8.56
N PRO A 51 -9.70 27.96 9.89
CA PRO A 51 -9.16 26.98 10.85
C PRO A 51 -9.82 25.60 10.75
N GLU A 52 -11.13 25.56 10.52
CA GLU A 52 -11.88 24.31 10.34
C GLU A 52 -11.45 23.60 9.05
N LEU A 53 -11.17 24.36 7.98
CA LEU A 53 -10.60 23.83 6.75
C LEU A 53 -9.22 23.22 6.99
N LEU A 54 -8.36 23.85 7.79
CA LEU A 54 -7.05 23.28 8.12
C LEU A 54 -7.16 21.96 8.90
N ASP A 55 -8.10 21.86 9.84
CA ASP A 55 -8.39 20.62 10.55
C ASP A 55 -8.89 19.52 9.60
N ALA A 56 -9.74 19.89 8.64
CA ALA A 56 -10.18 19.00 7.57
C ALA A 56 -9.02 18.53 6.68
N VAL A 57 -8.16 19.46 6.22
CA VAL A 57 -6.96 19.13 5.42
C VAL A 57 -6.07 18.14 6.15
N ARG A 58 -5.83 18.35 7.46
CA ARG A 58 -5.09 17.39 8.28
C ARG A 58 -5.75 16.01 8.27
N GLY A 59 -7.07 15.95 8.47
CA GLY A 59 -7.82 14.68 8.43
C GLY A 59 -7.71 13.95 7.08
N ALA A 60 -7.84 14.67 5.98
CA ALA A 60 -7.68 14.13 4.62
C ALA A 60 -6.27 13.61 4.38
N ALA A 61 -5.24 14.34 4.84
CA ALA A 61 -3.85 13.94 4.71
C ALA A 61 -3.53 12.66 5.51
N GLU A 62 -4.05 12.53 6.74
CA GLU A 62 -3.87 11.30 7.53
C GLU A 62 -4.57 10.10 6.88
N LEU A 63 -5.75 10.31 6.31
CA LEU A 63 -6.45 9.26 5.56
C LEU A 63 -5.63 8.83 4.32
N ALA A 64 -5.14 9.78 3.52
CA ALA A 64 -4.32 9.48 2.35
C ALA A 64 -3.01 8.74 2.72
N LYS A 65 -2.34 9.15 3.80
CA LYS A 65 -1.15 8.44 4.32
C LYS A 65 -1.48 7.00 4.72
N SER A 66 -2.66 6.74 5.28
CA SER A 66 -3.06 5.38 5.65
C SER A 66 -3.16 4.48 4.41
N TRP A 67 -3.74 4.98 3.31
CA TRP A 67 -3.84 4.25 2.04
C TRP A 67 -2.48 4.00 1.41
N GLN A 68 -1.58 4.98 1.46
CA GLN A 68 -0.20 4.81 1.03
C GLN A 68 0.48 3.66 1.78
N ARG A 69 0.37 3.63 3.12
CA ARG A 69 0.98 2.56 3.94
C ARG A 69 0.41 1.18 3.61
N TYR A 70 -0.90 1.07 3.39
CA TYR A 70 -1.50 -0.20 2.94
C TYR A 70 -0.95 -0.65 1.59
N ALA A 71 -0.83 0.27 0.63
CA ALA A 71 -0.26 -0.03 -0.67
C ALA A 71 1.21 -0.48 -0.57
N GLU A 72 2.01 0.20 0.24
CA GLU A 72 3.42 -0.16 0.49
C GLU A 72 3.58 -1.50 1.21
N ALA A 73 2.66 -1.84 2.11
CA ALA A 73 2.68 -3.13 2.82
C ALA A 73 2.33 -4.29 1.88
N ALA A 74 1.32 -4.12 1.02
CA ALA A 74 0.94 -5.13 0.04
C ALA A 74 2.05 -5.43 -0.99
N ASP A 75 2.84 -4.42 -1.35
CA ASP A 75 3.98 -4.57 -2.28
C ASP A 75 5.20 -5.25 -1.63
N ARG A 76 5.25 -5.33 -0.29
CA ARG A 76 6.37 -5.88 0.48
C ARG A 76 6.20 -7.35 0.86
N GLU A 77 5.02 -7.94 0.67
CA GLU A 77 4.85 -9.41 0.79
C GLU A 77 5.74 -10.08 -0.29
N PRO A 78 6.79 -10.82 0.08
CA PRO A 78 7.65 -11.44 -0.91
C PRO A 78 6.85 -12.53 -1.61
N ALA A 79 6.71 -12.40 -2.94
CA ALA A 79 6.41 -13.53 -3.78
C ALA A 79 7.51 -14.58 -3.57
N ASP A 80 7.08 -15.77 -3.17
CA ASP A 80 7.84 -17.02 -3.17
C ASP A 80 8.90 -17.18 -2.06
N PRO A 81 8.61 -17.96 -0.98
CA PRO A 81 9.69 -18.62 -0.29
C PRO A 81 10.26 -19.67 -1.26
N VAL A 82 11.29 -19.27 -2.02
CA VAL A 82 12.11 -20.18 -2.83
C VAL A 82 12.57 -21.32 -1.94
N GLU A 83 11.85 -22.43 -1.98
CA GLU A 83 12.19 -23.69 -1.33
C GLU A 83 13.05 -24.54 -2.29
N GLU A 84 13.97 -23.91 -3.02
CA GLU A 84 15.00 -24.60 -3.82
C GLU A 84 16.25 -24.83 -2.95
N ALA A 85 16.11 -25.65 -1.91
CA ALA A 85 17.25 -26.07 -1.08
C ALA A 85 17.30 -27.58 -0.88
N LEU A 86 16.82 -28.39 -1.83
CA LEU A 86 16.71 -29.85 -1.67
C LEU A 86 17.14 -30.72 -2.86
N GLU A 87 17.98 -30.25 -3.79
CA GLU A 87 18.55 -31.11 -4.85
C GLU A 87 20.09 -31.07 -4.98
N GLU A 88 20.83 -30.90 -3.89
CA GLU A 88 22.25 -31.32 -3.85
C GLU A 88 22.42 -32.60 -3.03
N THR A 89 21.94 -33.73 -3.56
CA THR A 89 22.45 -35.04 -3.12
C THR A 89 23.74 -35.29 -3.86
N TYR A 90 24.87 -34.88 -3.26
CA TYR A 90 26.19 -35.29 -3.72
C TYR A 90 26.18 -36.81 -3.91
N PRO A 91 26.52 -37.35 -5.10
CA PRO A 91 26.72 -38.78 -5.22
C PRO A 91 27.89 -39.13 -4.29
N ALA A 92 27.60 -39.92 -3.25
CA ALA A 92 28.61 -40.57 -2.44
C ALA A 92 29.53 -41.32 -3.42
N SER A 93 30.69 -40.73 -3.67
CA SER A 93 31.71 -41.33 -4.52
C SER A 93 32.21 -42.55 -3.79
N ASP A 94 31.77 -43.74 -4.22
CA ASP A 94 32.42 -44.98 -3.84
C ASP A 94 33.91 -44.83 -4.07
N ALA A 95 34.70 -44.94 -3.00
CA ALA A 95 36.15 -44.86 -3.08
C ALA A 95 36.65 -45.96 -4.02
N PRO A 96 37.56 -45.68 -4.97
CA PRO A 96 38.07 -46.72 -5.85
C PRO A 96 38.90 -47.73 -5.05
N THR A 97 38.48 -48.99 -5.08
CA THR A 97 39.24 -50.13 -4.52
C THR A 97 40.47 -50.38 -5.39
N TRP A 98 41.61 -49.76 -5.07
CA TRP A 98 42.88 -50.15 -5.68
C TRP A 98 43.34 -51.48 -5.08
N THR A 99 42.96 -52.59 -5.70
CA THR A 99 43.66 -53.87 -5.53
C THR A 99 45.03 -53.76 -6.19
N ALA A 100 46.07 -53.47 -5.41
CA ALA A 100 47.44 -53.70 -5.82
C ALA A 100 47.83 -55.13 -5.44
N THR A 101 47.66 -56.02 -6.41
CA THR A 101 48.21 -57.37 -6.46
C THR A 101 49.71 -57.32 -6.75
N GLU A 102 50.48 -58.24 -6.13
CA GLU A 102 51.86 -58.66 -6.44
C GLU A 102 53.01 -57.67 -6.14
N ILE A 103 53.95 -58.02 -5.26
CA ILE A 103 55.10 -58.94 -5.45
C ILE A 103 55.38 -59.71 -4.15
#